data_AF-A0A534Q8Y2-F1
#
_entry.id   AF-A0A534Q8Y2-F1
#
_cell.length_a   1.000
_cell.length_b   1.000
_cell.length_c   1.000
_cell.angle_alpha   90.00
_cell.angle_beta   90.00
_cell.angle_gamma   90.00
#
_symmetry.space_group_name_H-M   'P 1'
#
loop_
_entity.id
_entity.type
_entity.pdbx_description
1 polymer ?
#
loop_
_entity_poly.entity_id
_entity_poly.type
_entity_poly.pdbx_seq_one_letter_code
_entity_poly.pdbx_strand_id
1 'polypeptide(L)'
;MTLRPIDADNHYYEPLDAFTRHLPKEFKRRGVRPVQDGKRVELLIGGRVNRFIPNPTFDPIIVAGCLDPLFRGQIPEGVHPASLMKVEPLR
;
A
#
# COMPACT_ATOMS: atom_id res chain seq x y z
N MET A 1 28.24 18.98 -16.45
CA MET A 1 26.77 19.01 -16.44
C MET A 1 26.29 17.75 -15.76
N THR A 2 25.57 17.85 -14.64
CA THR A 2 24.99 16.68 -13.96
C THR A 2 23.58 16.47 -14.50
N LEU A 3 23.33 15.31 -15.11
CA LEU A 3 22.00 14.95 -15.59
C LEU A 3 21.14 14.50 -14.39
N ARG A 4 19.90 14.97 -14.35
CA ARG A 4 18.89 14.47 -13.39
C ARG A 4 18.07 13.38 -14.09
N PRO A 5 17.89 12.21 -13.46
CA PRO A 5 17.03 11.17 -14.02
C PRO A 5 15.57 11.63 -14.02
N ILE A 6 14.79 11.08 -14.95
CA ILE A 6 13.32 11.10 -14.90
C ILE A 6 12.91 9.69 -14.50
N ASP A 7 12.22 9.58 -13.38
CA ASP A 7 11.68 8.31 -12.92
C ASP A 7 10.29 8.10 -13.53
N ALA A 8 10.15 7.01 -14.29
CA ALA A 8 8.94 6.69 -15.02
C ALA A 8 7.94 5.87 -14.19
N ASP A 9 8.26 5.52 -12.94
CA ASP A 9 7.47 4.60 -12.12
C ASP A 9 7.32 5.10 -10.68
N ASN A 10 6.55 6.17 -10.51
CA ASN A 10 6.17 6.70 -9.19
C ASN A 10 4.74 6.29 -8.84
N HIS A 11 4.51 6.05 -7.55
CA HIS A 11 3.22 5.64 -7.03
C HIS A 11 2.76 6.57 -5.89
N TYR A 12 1.45 6.55 -5.63
CA TYR A 12 0.84 7.20 -4.47
C TYR A 12 0.02 6.16 -3.70
N TYR A 13 -0.32 6.48 -2.45
CA TYR A 13 -1.24 5.71 -1.63
C TYR A 13 -2.63 6.33 -1.71
N GLU A 14 -3.62 5.56 -2.13
CA GLU A 14 -4.99 6.05 -2.29
C GLU A 14 -5.68 6.33 -0.94
N PRO A 15 -6.48 7.41 -0.84
CA PRO A 15 -7.46 7.51 0.23
C PRO A 15 -8.55 6.45 0.04
N LEU A 16 -9.21 6.05 1.13
CA LEU A 16 -10.25 5.00 1.11
C LEU A 16 -11.41 5.29 0.14
N ASP A 17 -11.66 6.56 -0.17
CA ASP A 17 -12.74 6.99 -1.05
C ASP A 17 -12.31 7.14 -2.52
N ALA A 18 -11.09 6.77 -2.91
CA ALA A 18 -10.59 6.91 -4.28
C ALA A 18 -11.53 6.30 -5.34
N PHE A 19 -12.17 5.17 -5.01
CA PHE A 19 -13.11 4.48 -5.88
C PHE A 19 -14.59 4.69 -5.52
N THR A 20 -14.89 5.55 -4.53
CA THR A 20 -16.27 5.80 -4.09
C THR A 20 -16.70 7.25 -4.18
N ARG A 21 -15.77 8.21 -4.13
CA ARG A 21 -16.05 9.66 -4.09
C ARG A 21 -16.91 10.13 -5.27
N HIS A 22 -16.67 9.55 -6.44
CA HIS A 22 -17.38 9.90 -7.69
C HIS A 22 -18.07 8.69 -8.34
N LEU A 23 -18.29 7.61 -7.59
CA LEU A 23 -18.92 6.40 -8.12
C LEU A 23 -20.44 6.60 -8.29
N PRO A 24 -21.02 6.34 -9.47
CA PRO A 24 -22.46 6.38 -9.66
C PRO A 24 -23.20 5.43 -8.69
N LYS A 25 -24.35 5.87 -8.17
CA LYS A 25 -25.03 5.21 -7.04
C LYS A 25 -25.45 3.78 -7.36
N GLU A 26 -25.79 3.50 -8.61
CA GLU A 26 -26.16 2.17 -9.14
C GLU A 26 -25.02 1.15 -9.00
N PHE A 27 -23.76 1.60 -8.96
CA PHE A 27 -22.60 0.73 -8.80
C PHE A 27 -22.13 0.59 -7.36
N LYS A 28 -22.72 1.31 -6.39
CA LYS A 28 -22.27 1.32 -4.99
C LYS A 28 -22.10 -0.07 -4.39
N ARG A 29 -22.90 -1.07 -4.79
CA ARG A 29 -22.79 -2.46 -4.32
C ARG A 29 -21.83 -3.32 -5.14
N ARG A 30 -21.72 -3.06 -6.45
CA ARG A 30 -20.92 -3.84 -7.39
C ARG A 30 -19.45 -3.39 -7.44
N GLY A 31 -19.17 -2.11 -7.18
CA GLY A 31 -17.85 -1.51 -7.17
C GLY A 31 -17.06 -1.77 -5.89
N VAL A 32 -16.03 -0.94 -5.67
CA VAL A 32 -15.19 -0.95 -4.46
C VAL A 32 -15.98 -0.39 -3.28
N ARG A 33 -15.86 -1.05 -2.14
CA ARG A 33 -16.47 -0.64 -0.88
C ARG A 33 -15.51 -0.88 0.28
N PRO A 34 -14.94 0.19 0.87
CA PRO A 34 -14.34 0.09 2.18
C PRO A 34 -15.40 -0.29 3.21
N VAL A 35 -15.08 -1.24 4.07
CA VAL A 35 -15.93 -1.69 5.18
C VAL A 35 -15.09 -1.73 6.44
N GLN A 36 -15.58 -1.10 7.50
CA GLN A 36 -14.98 -1.20 8.83
C GLN A 36 -15.38 -2.54 9.47
N ASP A 37 -14.38 -3.35 9.82
CA ASP A 37 -14.54 -4.56 10.62
C ASP A 37 -13.68 -4.46 11.89
N GLY A 38 -14.33 -4.10 13.00
CA GLY A 38 -13.66 -3.83 14.27
C GLY A 38 -12.61 -2.72 14.13
N LYS A 39 -11.32 -3.07 14.26
CA LYS A 39 -10.18 -2.14 14.12
C LYS A 39 -9.58 -2.11 12.71
N ARG A 40 -10.08 -2.93 11.78
CA ARG A 40 -9.55 -3.07 10.42
C ARG A 40 -10.50 -2.48 9.39
N VAL A 41 -9.94 -2.07 8.26
CA VAL A 41 -10.70 -1.76 7.06
C VAL A 41 -10.48 -2.90 6.08
N GLU A 42 -11.56 -3.42 5.51
CA GLU A 42 -11.53 -4.37 4.39
C GLU A 42 -12.07 -3.72 3.13
N LEU A 43 -11.64 -4.19 1.96
CA LEU A 43 -12.24 -3.81 0.69
C LEU A 43 -13.16 -4.93 0.20
N LEU A 44 -14.44 -4.63 0.00
CA LEU A 44 -15.32 -5.48 -0.80
C LEU A 44 -15.33 -5.00 -2.24
N ILE A 45 -15.23 -5.93 -3.19
CA ILE A 45 -15.37 -5.67 -4.63
C ILE A 45 -16.36 -6.69 -5.17
N GLY A 46 -17.44 -6.23 -5.81
CA GLY A 46 -18.51 -7.13 -6.28
C GLY A 46 -19.19 -7.92 -5.16
N GLY A 47 -19.19 -7.39 -3.93
CA GLY A 47 -19.73 -8.06 -2.76
C GLY A 47 -18.82 -9.15 -2.14
N ARG A 48 -17.57 -9.28 -2.59
CA ARG A 48 -16.60 -10.25 -2.07
C ARG A 48 -15.42 -9.54 -1.43
N VAL A 49 -14.88 -10.09 -0.36
CA VAL A 49 -13.66 -9.58 0.29
C VAL A 49 -12.49 -9.68 -0.69
N ASN A 50 -11.84 -8.54 -0.94
CA ASN A 50 -10.59 -8.47 -1.67
C ASN A 50 -9.44 -8.83 -0.72
N ARG A 51 -8.68 -9.88 -1.06
CA ARG A 51 -7.52 -10.35 -0.28
C ARG A 51 -6.18 -9.90 -0.88
N PHE A 52 -6.19 -9.17 -1.99
CA PHE A 52 -4.98 -8.68 -2.64
C PHE A 52 -4.34 -7.51 -1.87
N ILE A 53 -5.15 -6.61 -1.33
CA ILE A 53 -4.68 -5.47 -0.52
C ILE A 53 -4.93 -5.78 0.97
N PRO A 54 -3.91 -6.21 1.73
CA PRO A 54 -4.09 -6.63 3.13
C PRO A 54 -4.32 -5.45 4.08
N ASN A 55 -3.81 -4.26 3.74
CA ASN A 55 -4.00 -3.03 4.49
C ASN A 55 -4.46 -1.89 3.56
N PRO A 56 -5.78 -1.69 3.36
CA PRO A 56 -6.28 -0.72 2.41
C PRO A 56 -6.21 0.73 2.89
N THR A 57 -5.84 0.98 4.15
CA THR A 57 -5.54 2.34 4.63
C THR A 57 -4.12 2.76 4.26
N PHE A 58 -3.27 1.82 3.86
CA PHE A 58 -1.83 1.98 3.67
C PHE A 58 -1.06 2.49 4.90
N ASP A 59 -1.70 2.72 6.04
CA ASP A 59 -1.04 3.16 7.27
C ASP A 59 -0.82 1.96 8.21
N PRO A 60 0.42 1.60 8.56
CA PRO A 60 1.68 2.24 8.19
C PRO A 60 2.24 1.81 6.81
N ILE A 61 3.10 2.66 6.24
CA ILE A 61 3.82 2.42 4.97
C ILE A 61 5.24 1.91 5.21
N ILE A 62 5.87 1.29 4.20
CA ILE A 62 7.28 0.87 4.28
C ILE A 62 8.19 2.10 4.13
N VAL A 63 9.20 2.20 5.00
CA VAL A 63 10.24 3.22 4.89
C VAL A 63 11.01 3.04 3.58
N ALA A 64 11.07 4.09 2.78
CA ALA A 64 11.71 4.04 1.47
C ALA A 64 13.15 3.52 1.55
N GLY A 65 13.48 2.53 0.71
CA GLY A 65 14.82 1.94 0.62
C GLY A 65 15.22 1.00 1.77
N CYS A 66 14.39 0.76 2.79
CA CYS A 66 14.78 -0.09 3.92
C CYS A 66 15.04 -1.56 3.53
N LEU A 67 14.50 -2.00 2.39
CA LEU A 67 14.70 -3.32 1.82
C LEU A 67 15.83 -3.39 0.76
N ASP A 68 16.54 -2.29 0.47
CA ASP A 68 17.65 -2.30 -0.51
C ASP A 68 18.71 -3.37 -0.21
N PRO A 69 19.18 -3.58 1.05
CA PRO A 69 20.13 -4.65 1.36
C PRO A 69 19.57 -6.05 1.09
N LEU A 70 18.27 -6.26 1.32
CA LEU A 70 17.59 -7.52 1.04
C LEU A 70 17.60 -7.80 -0.46
N PHE A 71 17.16 -6.84 -1.28
CA PHE A 71 17.06 -7.01 -2.73
C PHE A 71 18.42 -7.08 -3.44
N ARG A 72 19.47 -6.49 -2.85
CA ARG A 72 20.85 -6.64 -3.35
C ARG A 72 21.54 -7.93 -2.87
N GLY A 73 20.95 -8.69 -1.96
CA GLY A 73 21.62 -9.83 -1.32
C GLY A 73 22.80 -9.43 -0.43
N GLN A 74 22.79 -8.21 0.10
CA GLN A 74 23.86 -7.59 0.91
C GLN A 74 23.42 -7.43 2.37
N ILE A 75 22.85 -8.50 2.94
CA ILE A 75 22.41 -8.50 4.34
C ILE A 75 23.66 -8.56 5.24
N PRO A 76 23.85 -7.59 6.17
CA PRO A 76 25.02 -7.62 7.05
C PRO A 76 25.05 -8.88 7.93
N GLU A 77 26.25 -9.35 8.26
CA GLU A 77 26.43 -10.49 9.15
C GLU A 77 25.77 -10.23 10.52
N GLY A 78 25.09 -11.24 11.05
CA GLY A 78 24.33 -11.13 12.30
C GLY A 78 22.98 -10.40 12.20
N VAL A 79 22.60 -9.87 11.03
CA VAL A 79 21.28 -9.25 10.81
C VAL A 79 20.30 -10.30 10.29
N HIS A 80 19.17 -10.44 10.98
CA HIS A 80 18.09 -11.29 10.51
C HIS A 80 17.35 -10.60 9.33
N PRO A 81 17.15 -11.25 8.17
CA PRO A 81 16.54 -10.61 6.99
C PRO A 81 15.20 -9.92 7.26
N ALA A 82 14.35 -10.53 8.10
CA ALA A 82 13.04 -9.97 8.44
C ALA A 82 13.10 -8.65 9.23
N SER A 83 14.22 -8.32 9.88
CA SER A 83 14.36 -7.06 10.62
C SER A 83 14.69 -5.86 9.72
N LEU A 84 14.92 -6.07 8.42
CA LEU A 84 15.17 -5.00 7.46
C LEU A 84 13.90 -4.21 7.12
N MET A 85 12.73 -4.85 7.17
CA MET A 85 11.47 -4.17 6.94
C MET A 85 11.19 -3.20 8.09
N LYS A 86 11.12 -1.91 7.76
CA LYS A 86 10.75 -0.83 8.66
C LYS A 86 9.51 -0.14 8.12
N VAL A 87 8.63 0.27 9.01
CA VAL A 87 7.41 0.99 8.65
C VAL A 87 7.37 2.36 9.32
N GLU A 88 6.71 3.31 8.67
CA GLU A 88 6.44 4.65 9.19
C GLU A 88 4.97 5.03 8.97
N PRO A 89 4.41 5.96 9.75
CA PRO A 89 3.05 6.45 9.51
C PRO A 89 2.91 7.08 8.13
N LEU A 90 1.74 6.87 7.50
CA LEU A 90 1.38 7.62 6.30
C LEU A 90 1.17 9.11 6.67
N ARG A 91 1.80 10.03 5.93
CA ARG A 91 1.79 11.49 6.20
C ARG A 91 0.76 12.24 5.36
#